data_AF-A0A2W1AYB7-F1
#
_entry.id   AF-A0A2W1AYB7-F1
#
_cell.length_a   1.000
_cell.length_b   1.000
_cell.length_c   1.000
_cell.angle_alpha   90.00
_cell.angle_beta   90.00
_cell.angle_gamma   90.00
#
_symmetry.space_group_name_H-M   'P 1'
#
loop_
_entity.id
_entity.type
_entity.pdbx_description
1 polymer ?
#
loop_
_entity_poly.entity_id
_entity_poly.type
_entity_poly.pdbx_seq_one_letter_code
_entity_poly.pdbx_strand_id
1 'polypeptide(L)'
;MQLAEVVSDIADSLVAVDNGGVPFRSFHPGVGPYGEPQLVKQVAMLLDSMPAYSGRISTQRTPDLLIRDYWAIEVKITRPFGDNGKEAENWSVNLLHPYRGNVSSVGDSYKLGELGCSERLAVVVVGYEHSPPLIDLTPLVDSFEAIARYVVGIRLSDRTESYRGVLAHPVHQALRVFGWEVISVG
;
A
#
# COMPACT_ATOMS: atom_id res chain seq x y z
N MET A 1 -11.20 -5.95 -14.23
CA MET A 1 -10.00 -6.06 -13.37
C MET A 1 -10.46 -6.13 -11.92
N GLN A 2 -10.17 -7.23 -11.24
CA GLN A 2 -10.51 -7.41 -9.83
C GLN A 2 -9.43 -6.79 -8.93
N LEU A 3 -9.80 -6.33 -7.73
CA LEU A 3 -8.82 -5.75 -6.80
C LEU A 3 -7.74 -6.77 -6.41
N ALA A 4 -8.12 -8.05 -6.32
CA ALA A 4 -7.19 -9.14 -6.03
C ALA A 4 -6.06 -9.29 -7.06
N GLU A 5 -6.38 -9.12 -8.34
CA GLU A 5 -5.41 -9.15 -9.43
C GLU A 5 -4.44 -7.97 -9.28
N VAL A 6 -4.97 -6.77 -9.06
CA VAL A 6 -4.16 -5.55 -8.87
C VAL A 6 -3.24 -5.66 -7.65
N VAL A 7 -3.75 -6.16 -6.52
CA VAL A 7 -2.95 -6.36 -5.30
C VAL A 7 -1.83 -7.38 -5.52
N SER A 8 -2.11 -8.46 -6.27
CA SER A 8 -1.07 -9.42 -6.64
C SER A 8 -0.02 -8.81 -7.58
N ASP A 9 -0.45 -8.07 -8.61
CA ASP A 9 0.47 -7.47 -9.59
C ASP A 9 1.31 -6.34 -8.96
N ILE A 10 0.76 -5.60 -7.99
CA ILE A 10 1.53 -4.67 -7.15
C ILE A 10 2.57 -5.45 -6.35
N ALA A 11 2.20 -6.54 -5.69
CA ALA A 11 3.15 -7.37 -4.93
C ALA A 11 4.30 -7.90 -5.81
N ASP A 12 3.99 -8.38 -7.02
CA ASP A 12 4.99 -8.88 -7.97
C ASP A 12 5.87 -7.73 -8.51
N SER A 13 5.29 -6.55 -8.73
CA SER A 13 6.05 -5.35 -9.09
C SER A 13 7.02 -4.94 -7.99
N LEU A 14 6.62 -5.01 -6.72
CA LEU A 14 7.48 -4.72 -5.58
C LEU A 14 8.66 -5.70 -5.50
N VAL A 15 8.42 -6.99 -5.73
CA VAL A 15 9.49 -8.01 -5.80
C VAL A 15 10.44 -7.73 -6.97
N ALA A 16 9.92 -7.29 -8.13
CA ALA A 16 10.77 -6.93 -9.26
C ALA A 16 11.65 -5.69 -8.95
N VAL A 17 11.13 -4.70 -8.23
CA VAL A 17 11.92 -3.55 -7.74
C VAL A 17 13.00 -4.01 -6.77
N ASP A 18 12.64 -4.88 -5.82
CA ASP A 18 13.56 -5.43 -4.83
C ASP A 18 14.72 -6.19 -5.48
N ASN A 19 14.41 -7.09 -6.42
CA ASN A 19 15.39 -7.86 -7.20
C ASN A 19 16.31 -7.00 -8.07
N GLY A 20 15.89 -5.76 -8.39
CA GLY A 20 16.76 -4.80 -9.07
C GLY A 20 18.00 -4.43 -8.24
N GLY A 21 17.96 -4.63 -6.93
CA GLY A 21 19.11 -4.41 -6.03
C GLY A 21 19.60 -2.98 -5.97
N VAL A 22 18.84 -2.02 -6.51
CA VAL A 22 19.21 -0.61 -6.53
C VAL A 22 18.95 -0.02 -5.14
N PRO A 23 19.99 0.44 -4.42
CA PRO A 23 19.78 1.03 -3.11
C PRO A 23 19.06 2.36 -3.23
N PHE A 24 18.11 2.61 -2.32
CA PHE A 24 17.50 3.92 -2.18
C PHE A 24 18.41 4.83 -1.36
N ARG A 25 19.06 5.79 -2.01
CA ARG A 25 20.04 6.70 -1.37
C ARG A 25 21.17 5.90 -0.70
N SER A 26 21.39 6.10 0.60
CA SER A 26 22.43 5.46 1.40
C SER A 26 21.90 4.29 2.25
N PHE A 27 20.66 3.86 2.02
CA PHE A 27 20.07 2.70 2.71
C PHE A 27 20.56 1.39 2.11
N HIS A 28 20.32 0.29 2.83
CA HIS A 28 20.62 -1.04 2.32
C HIS A 28 19.79 -1.34 1.05
N PRO A 29 20.31 -2.16 0.12
CA PRO A 29 19.56 -2.59 -1.05
C PRO A 29 18.24 -3.27 -0.69
N GLY A 30 17.26 -3.13 -1.59
CA GLY A 30 15.94 -3.72 -1.49
C GLY A 30 14.82 -2.67 -1.52
N VAL A 31 13.58 -3.13 -1.62
CA VAL A 31 12.42 -2.26 -1.85
C VAL A 31 11.92 -1.57 -0.58
N GLY A 32 12.16 -2.17 0.59
CA GLY A 32 11.64 -1.69 1.88
C GLY A 32 12.00 -0.25 2.28
N PRO A 33 13.21 0.27 1.97
CA PRO A 33 13.59 1.65 2.26
C PRO A 33 12.92 2.73 1.40
N TYR A 34 12.20 2.37 0.33
CA TYR A 34 11.55 3.35 -0.54
C TYR A 34 10.46 4.12 0.21
N GLY A 35 10.37 5.43 -0.05
CA GLY A 35 9.23 6.25 0.37
C GLY A 35 8.01 6.01 -0.53
N GLU A 36 6.81 6.33 -0.04
CA GLU A 36 5.53 6.10 -0.74
C GLU A 36 5.54 6.64 -2.19
N PRO A 37 5.87 7.93 -2.47
CA PRO A 37 5.82 8.44 -3.83
C PRO A 37 6.81 7.76 -4.77
N GLN A 38 7.99 7.39 -4.25
CA GLN A 38 9.00 6.70 -5.05
C GLN A 38 8.58 5.26 -5.35
N LEU A 39 8.00 4.58 -4.37
CA LEU A 39 7.51 3.22 -4.51
C LEU A 39 6.39 3.16 -5.55
N VAL A 40 5.38 4.02 -5.41
CA VAL A 40 4.24 4.11 -6.32
C VAL A 40 4.70 4.37 -7.75
N LYS A 41 5.70 5.24 -7.94
CA LYS A 41 6.26 5.50 -9.27
C LYS A 41 6.90 4.25 -9.89
N GLN A 42 7.66 3.46 -9.12
CA GLN A 42 8.26 2.22 -9.63
C GLN A 42 7.21 1.18 -9.98
N VAL A 43 6.23 0.99 -9.10
CA VAL A 43 5.09 0.08 -9.32
C VAL A 43 4.31 0.51 -10.57
N ALA A 44 4.01 1.79 -10.72
CA ALA A 44 3.29 2.32 -11.87
C ALA A 44 4.00 2.02 -13.20
N MET A 45 5.32 2.20 -13.27
CA MET A 45 6.09 1.89 -14.47
C MET A 45 6.05 0.40 -14.82
N LEU A 46 6.15 -0.49 -13.81
CA LEU A 46 6.10 -1.93 -14.02
C LEU A 46 4.71 -2.39 -14.44
N LEU A 47 3.66 -1.89 -13.78
CA LEU A 47 2.28 -2.15 -14.17
C LEU A 47 2.02 -1.70 -15.61
N ASP A 48 2.42 -0.48 -16.00
CA ASP A 48 2.17 0.04 -17.36
C ASP A 48 2.88 -0.78 -18.45
N SER A 49 3.94 -1.51 -18.10
CA SER A 49 4.61 -2.44 -19.03
C SER A 49 3.82 -3.74 -19.28
N MET A 50 2.83 -4.04 -18.44
CA MET A 50 2.01 -5.25 -18.55
C MET A 50 0.81 -5.02 -19.50
N PRO A 51 0.47 -5.98 -20.38
CA PRO A 51 -0.62 -5.82 -21.35
C PRO A 51 -1.99 -5.45 -20.75
N ALA A 52 -2.29 -5.91 -19.52
CA ALA A 52 -3.54 -5.61 -18.84
C ALA A 52 -3.70 -4.12 -18.46
N TYR A 53 -2.58 -3.41 -18.25
CA TYR A 53 -2.57 -2.03 -17.76
C TYR A 53 -2.02 -1.03 -18.78
N SER A 54 -1.35 -1.49 -19.83
CA SER A 54 -0.68 -0.66 -20.84
C SER A 54 -1.50 0.55 -21.28
N GLY A 55 -0.95 1.74 -21.02
CA GLY A 55 -1.53 3.03 -21.37
C GLY A 55 -2.66 3.46 -20.44
N ARG A 56 -2.96 2.74 -19.36
CA ARG A 56 -4.04 3.07 -18.39
C ARG A 56 -3.50 3.59 -17.07
N ILE A 57 -2.18 3.51 -16.84
CA ILE A 57 -1.57 3.89 -15.57
C ILE A 57 -1.19 5.38 -15.56
N SER A 58 -1.47 6.05 -14.46
CA SER A 58 -0.86 7.33 -14.14
C SER A 58 -0.69 7.52 -12.65
N THR A 59 0.38 8.20 -12.25
CA THR A 59 0.58 8.66 -10.86
C THR A 59 0.24 10.14 -10.75
N GLN A 60 -0.48 10.54 -9.71
CA GLN A 60 -0.78 11.95 -9.44
C GLN A 60 -0.81 12.18 -7.92
N ARG A 61 -1.21 13.38 -7.48
CA ARG A 61 -1.27 13.69 -6.03
C ARG A 61 -2.40 12.95 -5.33
N THR A 62 -3.52 12.75 -6.02
CA THR A 62 -4.71 12.05 -5.53
C THR A 62 -5.52 11.58 -6.76
N PRO A 63 -5.71 10.27 -7.00
CA PRO A 63 -5.14 9.18 -6.20
C PRO A 63 -3.62 9.06 -6.42
N ASP A 64 -2.92 8.35 -5.55
CA ASP A 64 -1.50 8.02 -5.75
C ASP A 64 -1.27 7.25 -7.06
N LEU A 65 -2.15 6.27 -7.33
CA LEU A 65 -2.15 5.44 -8.53
C LEU A 65 -3.55 5.40 -9.16
N LEU A 66 -3.64 5.84 -10.42
CA LEU A 66 -4.85 5.73 -11.23
C LEU A 66 -4.67 4.62 -12.27
N ILE A 67 -5.65 3.74 -12.34
CA ILE A 67 -5.84 2.75 -13.40
C ILE A 67 -7.13 3.15 -14.11
N ARG A 68 -7.01 3.87 -15.23
CA ARG A 68 -8.17 4.42 -15.96
C ARG A 68 -9.21 3.33 -16.24
N ASP A 69 -10.48 3.70 -16.08
CA ASP A 69 -11.66 2.83 -16.23
C ASP A 69 -11.81 1.73 -15.16
N TYR A 70 -10.90 1.64 -14.17
CA TYR A 70 -10.94 0.56 -13.17
C TYR A 70 -10.83 1.04 -11.73
N TRP A 71 -9.74 1.73 -11.37
CA TRP A 71 -9.38 1.99 -9.97
C TRP A 71 -8.68 3.33 -9.76
N ALA A 72 -9.08 4.05 -8.72
CA ALA A 72 -8.35 5.14 -8.09
C ALA A 72 -7.83 4.66 -6.73
N ILE A 73 -6.51 4.60 -6.57
CA ILE A 73 -5.85 3.89 -5.47
C ILE A 73 -4.97 4.82 -4.64
N GLU A 74 -5.21 4.86 -3.34
CA GLU A 74 -4.27 5.44 -2.36
C GLU A 74 -3.37 4.35 -1.78
N VAL A 75 -2.07 4.64 -1.67
CA VAL A 75 -1.08 3.66 -1.22
C VAL A 75 -0.44 4.09 0.09
N LYS A 76 -0.46 3.19 1.07
CA LYS A 76 0.20 3.40 2.36
C LYS A 76 1.29 2.39 2.59
N ILE A 77 2.40 2.81 3.20
CA ILE A 77 3.44 1.90 3.67
C ILE A 77 3.35 1.77 5.19
N THR A 78 3.38 0.52 5.66
CA THR A 78 3.60 0.19 7.07
C THR A 78 4.87 -0.64 7.23
N ARG A 79 5.75 -0.20 8.13
CA ARG A 79 7.03 -0.85 8.40
C ARG A 79 7.35 -0.70 9.89
N PRO A 80 7.23 -1.77 10.70
CA PRO A 80 7.53 -1.70 12.12
C PRO A 80 9.01 -1.43 12.40
N PHE A 81 9.90 -1.65 11.44
CA PHE A 81 11.34 -1.44 11.58
C PHE A 81 11.90 -0.53 10.49
N GLY A 82 12.87 0.30 10.85
CA GLY A 82 13.67 1.09 9.91
C GLY A 82 14.76 0.26 9.21
N ASP A 83 15.44 0.88 8.25
CA ASP A 83 16.58 0.30 7.53
C ASP A 83 17.70 -0.21 8.47
N ASN A 84 17.87 0.45 9.62
CA ASN A 84 18.86 0.09 10.64
C ASN A 84 18.43 -1.05 11.58
N GLY A 85 17.25 -1.66 11.35
CA GLY A 85 16.72 -2.74 12.18
C GLY A 85 16.16 -2.30 13.53
N LYS A 86 16.07 -0.99 13.81
CA LYS A 86 15.39 -0.49 15.01
C LYS A 86 13.91 -0.35 14.75
N GLU A 87 13.10 -0.58 15.78
CA GLU A 87 11.66 -0.33 15.71
C GLU A 87 11.42 1.13 15.33
N ALA A 88 10.55 1.35 14.35
CA ALA A 88 10.15 2.68 13.92
C ALA A 88 9.20 3.28 14.96
N GLU A 89 9.26 4.60 15.15
CA GLU A 89 8.24 5.29 15.95
C GLU A 89 7.03 5.59 15.05
N ASN A 90 5.82 5.50 15.63
CA ASN A 90 4.56 5.93 14.99
C ASN A 90 4.18 5.23 13.67
N TRP A 91 4.77 4.08 13.31
CA TRP A 91 4.46 3.38 12.06
C TRP A 91 2.98 2.99 11.94
N SER A 92 2.32 2.69 13.05
CA SER A 92 0.89 2.35 13.09
C SER A 92 -0.02 3.55 12.81
N VAL A 93 0.45 4.78 13.04
CA VAL A 93 -0.34 6.00 12.80
C VAL A 93 -0.68 6.17 11.31
N ASN A 94 0.18 5.65 10.42
CA ASN A 94 -0.05 5.64 8.98
C ASN A 94 -1.34 4.93 8.57
N LEU A 95 -1.85 4.00 9.39
CA LEU A 95 -3.12 3.32 9.13
C LEU A 95 -4.25 3.86 10.00
N LEU A 96 -3.97 4.14 11.28
CA LEU A 96 -5.01 4.22 12.30
C LEU A 96 -5.51 5.64 12.62
N HIS A 97 -4.83 6.70 12.20
CA HIS A 97 -5.22 8.07 12.60
C HIS A 97 -6.62 8.42 12.06
N PRO A 98 -7.66 8.59 12.92
CA PRO A 98 -9.06 8.54 12.46
C PRO A 98 -9.62 9.88 11.96
N TYR A 99 -8.90 10.98 12.20
CA TYR A 99 -9.38 12.31 11.87
C TYR A 99 -9.18 12.65 10.39
N ARG A 100 -10.22 13.24 9.78
CA ARG A 100 -10.19 13.78 8.41
C ARG A 100 -9.03 14.77 8.22
N GLY A 101 -8.46 14.78 7.02
CA GLY A 101 -7.33 15.66 6.66
C GLY A 101 -5.95 15.18 7.14
N ASN A 102 -5.87 14.04 7.84
CA ASN A 102 -4.60 13.37 8.13
C ASN A 102 -4.13 12.51 6.93
N VAL A 103 -2.88 12.05 6.98
CA VAL A 103 -2.19 11.29 5.92
C VAL A 103 -2.17 9.78 6.24
N SER A 104 -3.27 9.27 6.81
CA SER A 104 -3.46 7.86 7.18
C SER A 104 -4.38 7.13 6.20
N SER A 105 -4.40 5.80 6.21
CA SER A 105 -5.36 4.99 5.41
C SER A 105 -6.83 5.36 5.67
N VAL A 106 -7.18 5.74 6.91
CA VAL A 106 -8.52 6.26 7.23
C VAL A 106 -8.74 7.64 6.57
N GLY A 107 -7.78 8.55 6.68
CA GLY A 107 -7.84 9.85 6.00
C GLY A 107 -7.90 9.74 4.49
N ASP A 108 -7.12 8.82 3.91
CA ASP A 108 -7.07 8.54 2.48
C ASP A 108 -8.38 7.97 1.96
N SER A 109 -9.09 7.17 2.76
CA SER A 109 -10.43 6.69 2.42
C SER A 109 -11.42 7.84 2.26
N TYR A 110 -11.40 8.84 3.16
CA TYR A 110 -12.21 10.05 3.01
C TYR A 110 -11.83 10.85 1.77
N LYS A 111 -10.52 11.07 1.57
CA LYS A 111 -9.98 11.76 0.41
C LYS A 111 -10.44 11.11 -0.90
N LEU A 112 -10.40 9.78 -0.98
CA LEU A 112 -10.91 9.01 -2.11
C LEU A 112 -12.41 9.25 -2.37
N GLY A 113 -13.23 9.23 -1.31
CA GLY A 113 -14.66 9.51 -1.42
C GLY A 113 -15.00 10.89 -1.96
N GLU A 114 -14.07 11.85 -1.84
CA GLU A 114 -14.22 13.23 -2.30
C GLU A 114 -13.75 13.45 -3.76
N LEU A 115 -13.15 12.46 -4.45
CA LEU A 115 -12.62 12.63 -5.81
C LEU A 115 -13.69 12.92 -6.87
N GLY A 116 -14.91 12.40 -6.68
CA GLY A 116 -15.98 12.49 -7.67
C GLY A 116 -15.63 11.81 -9.02
N CYS A 117 -14.72 10.83 -9.01
CA CYS A 117 -14.32 10.09 -10.21
C CYS A 117 -15.24 8.89 -10.50
N SER A 118 -15.18 8.36 -11.72
CA SER A 118 -15.97 7.20 -12.15
C SER A 118 -15.34 5.85 -11.80
N GLU A 119 -14.05 5.85 -11.50
CA GLU A 119 -13.29 4.70 -11.09
C GLU A 119 -13.72 4.21 -9.71
N ARG A 120 -13.56 2.90 -9.45
CA ARG A 120 -13.73 2.37 -8.11
C ARG A 120 -12.60 2.84 -7.22
N LEU A 121 -12.91 3.06 -5.95
CA LEU A 121 -11.97 3.61 -4.99
C LEU A 121 -11.31 2.47 -4.22
N ALA A 122 -10.00 2.51 -4.02
CA ALA A 122 -9.32 1.52 -3.19
C ALA A 122 -8.20 2.12 -2.34
N VAL A 123 -8.02 1.53 -1.16
CA VAL A 123 -6.83 1.75 -0.34
C VAL A 123 -6.00 0.48 -0.42
N VAL A 124 -4.71 0.64 -0.68
CA VAL A 124 -3.72 -0.44 -0.70
C VAL A 124 -2.65 -0.15 0.34
N VAL A 125 -2.37 -1.12 1.20
CA VAL A 125 -1.31 -1.03 2.21
C VAL A 125 -0.21 -2.01 1.87
N VAL A 126 1.02 -1.51 1.75
CA VAL A 126 2.24 -2.31 1.61
C VAL A 126 2.90 -2.43 2.98
N GLY A 127 2.84 -3.63 3.55
CA GLY A 127 3.47 -4.00 4.80
C GLY A 127 4.81 -4.68 4.59
N TYR A 128 5.83 -4.27 5.34
CA TYR A 128 7.14 -4.92 5.35
C TYR A 128 7.42 -5.59 6.69
N GLU A 129 7.87 -6.85 6.64
CA GLU A 129 8.12 -7.69 7.83
C GLU A 129 9.48 -8.40 7.73
N HIS A 130 9.96 -8.88 8.87
CA HIS A 130 11.00 -9.90 8.93
C HIS A 130 10.41 -11.26 8.52
N SER A 131 11.26 -12.24 8.22
CA SER A 131 10.84 -13.63 7.98
C SER A 131 11.60 -14.59 8.91
N PRO A 132 10.99 -15.06 10.01
CA PRO A 132 9.61 -14.82 10.48
C PRO A 132 9.37 -13.40 11.02
N PRO A 133 8.10 -12.92 11.11
CA PRO A 133 7.80 -11.58 11.58
C PRO A 133 8.17 -11.41 13.07
N LEU A 134 8.93 -10.35 13.37
CA LEU A 134 9.17 -9.92 14.76
C LEU A 134 7.98 -9.14 15.34
N ILE A 135 7.29 -8.38 14.48
CA ILE A 135 6.01 -7.73 14.78
C ILE A 135 5.06 -8.16 13.66
N ASP A 136 3.98 -8.85 14.03
CA ASP A 136 2.91 -9.24 13.10
C ASP A 136 2.04 -8.02 12.76
N LEU A 137 1.81 -7.77 11.48
CA LEU A 137 0.96 -6.68 11.01
C LEU A 137 -0.53 -6.95 11.18
N THR A 138 -0.96 -8.18 11.43
CA THR A 138 -2.38 -8.55 11.50
C THR A 138 -3.18 -7.69 12.50
N PRO A 139 -2.72 -7.44 13.75
CA PRO A 139 -3.42 -6.56 14.67
C PRO A 139 -3.57 -5.11 14.17
N LEU A 140 -2.59 -4.58 13.41
CA LEU A 140 -2.68 -3.25 12.82
C LEU A 140 -3.77 -3.21 11.75
N VAL A 141 -3.79 -4.21 10.87
CA VAL A 141 -4.74 -4.30 9.76
C VAL A 141 -6.17 -4.48 10.28
N ASP A 142 -6.37 -5.38 11.23
CA ASP A 142 -7.68 -5.60 11.85
C ASP A 142 -8.16 -4.36 12.62
N SER A 143 -7.23 -3.60 13.23
CA SER A 143 -7.55 -2.32 13.87
C SER A 143 -7.99 -1.26 12.87
N PHE A 144 -7.35 -1.19 11.69
CA PHE A 144 -7.78 -0.29 10.61
C PHE A 144 -9.21 -0.61 10.17
N GLU A 145 -9.51 -1.89 9.93
CA GLU A 145 -10.85 -2.33 9.54
C GLU A 145 -11.91 -2.02 10.62
N ALA A 146 -11.55 -2.24 11.89
CA ALA A 146 -12.43 -1.95 13.01
C ALA A 146 -12.70 -0.44 13.16
N ILE A 147 -11.66 0.40 13.05
CA ILE A 147 -11.81 1.87 13.09
C ILE A 147 -12.67 2.33 11.91
N ALA A 148 -12.34 1.91 10.69
CA ALA A 148 -13.07 2.24 9.48
C ALA A 148 -14.56 1.95 9.66
N ARG A 149 -14.90 0.73 10.08
CA ARG A 149 -16.28 0.27 10.21
C ARG A 149 -17.04 0.87 11.39
N TYR A 150 -16.46 0.81 12.60
CA TYR A 150 -17.20 1.04 13.83
C TYR A 150 -17.01 2.45 14.41
N VAL A 151 -15.95 3.15 14.03
CA VAL A 151 -15.64 4.48 14.58
C VAL A 151 -15.97 5.57 13.58
N VAL A 152 -15.58 5.41 12.31
CA VAL A 152 -15.65 6.49 11.32
C VAL A 152 -16.69 6.26 10.21
N GLY A 153 -17.37 5.11 10.21
CA GLY A 153 -18.50 4.82 9.32
C GLY A 153 -18.11 4.61 7.84
N ILE A 154 -16.87 4.21 7.58
CA ILE A 154 -16.39 3.87 6.23
C ILE A 154 -16.73 2.41 5.94
N ARG A 155 -17.38 2.18 4.80
CA ARG A 155 -17.71 0.83 4.33
C ARG A 155 -16.62 0.36 3.37
N LEU A 156 -15.88 -0.65 3.81
CA LEU A 156 -14.87 -1.35 3.01
C LEU A 156 -15.43 -2.67 2.46
N SER A 157 -14.87 -3.18 1.36
CA SER A 157 -15.03 -4.58 0.95
C SER A 157 -14.33 -5.54 1.92
N ASP A 158 -14.46 -6.84 1.67
CA ASP A 158 -13.56 -7.82 2.28
C ASP A 158 -12.11 -7.54 1.88
N ARG A 159 -11.19 -7.81 2.80
CA ARG A 159 -9.74 -7.67 2.61
C ARG A 159 -9.26 -8.62 1.53
N THR A 160 -8.51 -8.08 0.56
CA THR A 160 -7.63 -8.88 -0.28
C THR A 160 -6.20 -8.80 0.25
N GLU A 161 -5.47 -9.90 0.23
CA GLU A 161 -4.09 -9.98 0.72
C GLU A 161 -3.21 -10.78 -0.25
N SER A 162 -1.98 -10.31 -0.44
CA SER A 162 -0.92 -11.02 -1.17
C SER A 162 0.38 -10.98 -0.38
N TYR A 163 1.03 -12.14 -0.23
CA TYR A 163 2.32 -12.28 0.48
C TYR A 163 3.44 -12.63 -0.50
N ARG A 164 4.61 -12.03 -0.31
CA ARG A 164 5.88 -12.45 -0.95
C ARG A 164 7.00 -12.42 0.09
N GLY A 165 7.79 -13.48 0.14
CA GLY A 165 8.96 -13.57 1.01
C GLY A 165 10.27 -13.55 0.22
N VAL A 166 11.39 -13.63 0.96
CA VAL A 166 12.75 -13.72 0.38
C VAL A 166 13.14 -12.43 -0.37
N LEU A 167 12.83 -11.28 0.23
CA LEU A 167 13.29 -9.99 -0.26
C LEU A 167 14.78 -9.79 0.10
N ALA A 168 15.47 -8.98 -0.70
CA ALA A 168 16.90 -8.72 -0.60
C ALA A 168 17.30 -7.89 0.63
N HIS A 169 16.38 -7.06 1.15
CA HIS A 169 16.68 -6.18 2.26
C HIS A 169 16.90 -6.97 3.57
N PRO A 170 17.94 -6.67 4.38
CA PRO A 170 18.27 -7.45 5.58
C PRO A 170 17.18 -7.41 6.68
N VAL A 171 16.42 -6.31 6.75
CA VAL A 171 15.31 -6.10 7.71
C VAL A 171 13.93 -6.42 7.10
N HIS A 172 13.58 -5.78 5.98
CA HIS A 172 12.32 -5.98 5.24
C HIS A 172 12.37 -7.22 4.33
N GLN A 173 12.37 -8.41 4.93
CA GLN A 173 12.60 -9.70 4.27
C GLN A 173 11.34 -10.30 3.63
N ALA A 174 10.17 -9.80 3.98
CA ALA A 174 8.89 -10.18 3.41
C ALA A 174 8.00 -8.95 3.23
N LEU A 175 7.07 -9.03 2.27
CA LEU A 175 6.01 -8.05 2.08
C LEU A 175 4.63 -8.70 2.12
N ARG A 176 3.68 -7.99 2.70
CA ARG A 176 2.24 -8.25 2.65
C ARG A 176 1.56 -7.04 2.03
N VAL A 177 0.85 -7.24 0.92
CA VAL A 177 0.04 -6.20 0.28
C VAL A 177 -1.41 -6.47 0.61
N PHE A 178 -2.05 -5.51 1.27
CA PHE A 178 -3.47 -5.57 1.62
C PHE A 178 -4.24 -4.57 0.76
N GLY A 179 -5.46 -4.91 0.36
CA GLY A 179 -6.32 -4.03 -0.42
C GLY A 179 -7.78 -4.12 -0.01
N TRP A 180 -8.45 -2.97 -0.02
CA TRP A 180 -9.88 -2.83 0.19
C TRP A 180 -10.48 -1.87 -0.83
N GLU A 181 -11.64 -2.22 -1.38
CA GLU A 181 -12.48 -1.26 -2.09
C GLU A 181 -13.19 -0.37 -1.05
N VAL A 182 -13.13 0.95 -1.25
CA VAL A 182 -13.85 1.94 -0.46
C VAL A 182 -15.23 2.11 -1.09
N ILE A 183 -16.22 1.41 -0.55
CA ILE A 183 -17.60 1.35 -1.09
C ILE A 183 -18.35 2.64 -0.79
N SER A 184 -18.20 3.17 0.42
CA SER A 184 -18.79 4.46 0.82
C SER A 184 -18.08 5.04 2.03
N VAL A 185 -18.06 6.37 2.11
CA VAL A 185 -17.60 7.12 3.28
C VAL A 185 -18.79 7.81 3.96
N GLY A 186 -18.81 7.79 5.28
CA GLY A 186 -19.86 8.43 6.11
C GLY A 186 -19.71 9.94 6.23
#